data_AF-A0A3D0YHE5-F1
#
_entry.id   AF-A0A3D0YHE5-F1
#
_cell.length_a   1.000
_cell.length_b   1.000
_cell.length_c   1.000
_cell.angle_alpha   90.00
_cell.angle_beta   90.00
_cell.angle_gamma   90.00
#
_symmetry.space_group_name_H-M   'P 1'
#
loop_
_entity.id
_entity.type
_entity.pdbx_description
1 polymer ?
#
loop_
_entity_poly.entity_id
_entity_poly.type
_entity_poly.pdbx_seq_one_letter_code
_entity_poly.pdbx_strand_id
1 'polypeptide(L)'
;MRRKIHTHLFALCAMLLLNFSCTDDRAEELISVEYDRLFSPIKIESFIINRTDARLSWTINRDAESYTLEVFADDSLSFTGTPVRNYEGVTGDQLPFYIRDLDGETQYSVRIKSVATGKNESKWSGVTFKTGTENIFQPFLDEDVAATSVTLRWIPGRALTAITLKPGAITHTVTAAEVATGSATIEGLTGETTYIATLHNGAKIRGVMEFMTLVDIGNAIPVHPEDDFHALLASAKEGDAFALFPGTYGSASKFSVNKNIEIKGVYPFNKPVLNGYISLEDGAALLLKDVTLDGTGLADGNQSVVFNTAGLNYGDLRIEGCEIKNYVKGLYYLNVASIVESITINNCLIYNIECNGGDFMDSRAGAIKTITLSNSTVYKSVLARDFIRYDDKSSSFPGITSKIFVNHNTLYGVANGGKRLLYVRFKGTDISFTNNIVAETTAIFSNQTSTAVPTFGNNNYFNAPGLFTGGSTSSLIFDDSASSENPGFVNATNGDFTVTNELLKAKSTGDPRWVQ
;
A
#
# COMPACT_ATOMS: atom_id res chain seq x y z
N MET A 1 14.68 -23.06 -130.28
CA MET A 1 14.99 -24.46 -129.93
C MET A 1 16.15 -24.46 -128.94
N ARG A 2 15.91 -25.00 -127.72
CA ARG A 2 16.88 -25.44 -126.68
C ARG A 2 17.78 -24.40 -125.97
N ARG A 3 17.80 -24.52 -124.62
CA ARG A 3 18.64 -23.85 -123.60
C ARG A 3 18.26 -22.38 -123.35
N LYS A 4 17.60 -22.01 -122.25
CA LYS A 4 18.11 -22.02 -120.86
C LYS A 4 16.97 -22.10 -119.82
N ILE A 5 16.15 -23.15 -119.91
CA ILE A 5 15.05 -23.47 -118.95
C ILE A 5 15.58 -24.07 -117.63
N HIS A 6 16.90 -24.21 -117.43
CA HIS A 6 17.44 -25.00 -116.32
C HIS A 6 18.08 -24.18 -115.17
N THR A 7 18.16 -22.85 -115.27
CA THR A 7 18.81 -22.02 -114.25
C THR A 7 17.86 -21.48 -113.17
N HIS A 8 16.57 -21.30 -113.51
CA HIS A 8 15.57 -20.81 -112.54
C HIS A 8 14.93 -21.92 -111.71
N LEU A 9 14.94 -23.17 -112.21
CA LEU A 9 14.37 -24.32 -111.49
C LEU A 9 15.31 -24.83 -110.37
N PHE A 10 16.63 -24.67 -110.53
CA PHE A 10 17.61 -25.02 -109.49
C PHE A 10 17.68 -23.98 -108.35
N ALA A 11 17.35 -22.71 -108.62
CA ALA A 11 17.31 -21.66 -107.60
C ALA A 11 16.05 -21.76 -106.70
N LEU A 12 14.95 -22.33 -107.21
CA LEU A 12 13.74 -22.53 -106.41
C LEU A 12 13.81 -23.78 -105.53
N CYS A 13 14.50 -24.85 -105.98
CA CYS A 13 14.75 -26.03 -105.16
C CYS A 13 15.78 -25.81 -104.03
N ALA A 14 16.60 -24.75 -104.11
CA ALA A 14 17.56 -24.40 -103.06
C ALA A 14 16.96 -23.58 -101.90
N MET A 15 15.73 -23.06 -102.04
CA MET A 15 15.03 -22.32 -100.98
C MET A 15 14.11 -23.18 -100.10
N LEU A 16 13.97 -24.48 -100.39
CA LEU A 16 13.07 -25.40 -99.69
C LEU A 16 13.77 -26.31 -98.65
N LEU A 17 15.06 -26.11 -98.37
CA LEU A 17 15.86 -27.03 -97.52
C LEU A 17 16.51 -26.40 -96.28
N LEU A 18 16.08 -25.23 -95.80
CA LEU A 18 16.69 -24.59 -94.63
C LEU A 18 15.69 -24.07 -93.58
N ASN A 19 14.84 -24.96 -93.05
CA ASN A 19 14.14 -24.71 -91.78
C ASN A 19 13.99 -26.00 -90.94
N PHE A 20 15.08 -26.76 -90.79
CA PHE A 20 15.24 -27.63 -89.62
C PHE A 20 16.09 -26.88 -88.59
N SER A 21 15.45 -25.96 -87.88
CA SER A 21 15.91 -25.58 -86.53
C SER A 21 15.20 -26.54 -85.58
N CYS A 22 15.96 -27.44 -84.94
CA CYS A 22 15.49 -28.12 -83.75
C CYS A 22 15.20 -27.05 -82.69
N THR A 23 13.93 -26.75 -82.45
CA THR A 23 13.53 -26.14 -81.19
C THR A 23 13.56 -27.22 -80.12
N ASP A 24 14.44 -27.00 -79.15
CA ASP A 24 14.72 -27.82 -77.98
C ASP A 24 13.43 -28.01 -77.15
N ASP A 25 12.82 -29.20 -77.22
CA ASP A 25 11.72 -29.65 -76.36
C ASP A 25 12.24 -29.92 -74.94
N ARG A 26 12.60 -28.87 -74.19
CA ARG A 26 13.06 -28.98 -72.81
C ARG A 26 12.33 -28.03 -71.89
N ALA A 27 11.37 -28.63 -71.18
CA ALA A 27 10.65 -28.18 -69.99
C ALA A 27 9.80 -26.90 -70.17
N GLU A 28 8.48 -27.10 -70.37
CA GLU A 28 7.52 -26.14 -69.84
C GLU A 28 7.83 -25.96 -68.34
N GLU A 29 8.29 -24.77 -67.99
CA GLU A 29 8.46 -24.36 -66.61
C GLU A 29 7.08 -24.45 -65.93
N LEU A 30 6.96 -25.18 -64.82
CA LEU A 30 5.73 -25.24 -64.03
C LEU A 30 5.42 -23.85 -63.47
N ILE A 31 4.62 -23.05 -64.20
CA ILE A 31 4.29 -21.66 -63.85
C ILE A 31 3.22 -21.60 -62.73
N SER A 32 2.54 -22.70 -62.45
CA SER A 32 1.53 -22.79 -61.39
C SER A 32 1.31 -24.23 -60.92
N VAL A 33 1.25 -24.41 -59.60
CA VAL A 33 0.83 -25.67 -58.95
C VAL A 33 -0.48 -25.38 -58.24
N GLU A 34 -1.60 -25.92 -58.74
CA GLU A 34 -2.87 -25.89 -58.03
C GLU A 34 -2.91 -27.04 -57.03
N TYR A 35 -3.09 -26.72 -55.75
CA TYR A 35 -3.24 -27.70 -54.70
C TYR A 35 -4.73 -27.95 -54.43
N ASP A 36 -5.14 -29.22 -54.48
CA ASP A 36 -6.51 -29.64 -54.12
C ASP A 36 -6.91 -29.31 -52.68
N ARG A 37 -5.93 -29.00 -51.82
CA ARG A 37 -6.09 -28.72 -50.38
C ARG A 37 -5.45 -27.40 -50.00
N LEU A 38 -6.14 -26.64 -49.15
CA LEU A 38 -5.60 -25.42 -48.54
C LEU A 38 -4.41 -25.71 -47.62
N PHE A 39 -3.46 -24.77 -47.60
CA PHE A 39 -2.40 -24.75 -46.59
C PHE A 39 -2.95 -24.43 -45.21
N SER A 40 -2.43 -25.13 -44.20
CA SER A 40 -2.74 -24.90 -42.81
C SER A 40 -2.24 -23.54 -42.34
N PRO A 41 -2.93 -22.88 -41.40
CA PRO A 41 -2.43 -21.65 -40.79
C PRO A 41 -1.05 -21.88 -40.17
N ILE A 42 -0.14 -20.93 -40.39
CA ILE A 42 1.24 -20.95 -39.87
C ILE A 42 1.52 -19.69 -39.08
N LYS A 43 2.57 -19.74 -38.25
CA LYS A 43 2.95 -18.66 -37.32
C LYS A 43 1.76 -18.24 -36.43
N ILE A 44 1.11 -19.24 -35.84
CA ILE A 44 0.03 -18.98 -34.88
C ILE A 44 0.68 -18.48 -33.59
N GLU A 45 0.33 -17.27 -33.20
CA GLU A 45 0.78 -16.62 -31.98
C GLU A 45 -0.42 -16.41 -31.07
N SER A 46 -0.22 -16.65 -29.77
CA SER A 46 -1.21 -16.39 -28.72
C SER A 46 -0.64 -15.46 -27.67
N PHE A 47 -1.39 -14.43 -27.31
CA PHE A 47 -1.02 -13.48 -26.27
C PHE A 47 -2.18 -13.26 -25.30
N ILE A 48 -1.89 -13.33 -24.00
CA ILE A 48 -2.92 -13.14 -22.95
C ILE A 48 -3.09 -11.66 -22.65
N ILE A 49 -4.33 -11.20 -22.70
CA ILE A 49 -4.74 -9.83 -22.41
C ILE A 49 -5.72 -9.88 -21.25
N ASN A 50 -5.63 -8.92 -20.33
CA ASN A 50 -6.53 -8.82 -19.18
C ASN A 50 -6.66 -10.12 -18.37
N ARG A 51 -5.60 -10.96 -18.38
CA ARG A 51 -5.47 -12.24 -17.67
C ARG A 51 -6.37 -13.37 -18.18
N THR A 52 -7.54 -13.08 -18.74
CA THR A 52 -8.55 -14.07 -19.18
C THR A 52 -8.98 -13.95 -20.65
N ASP A 53 -8.40 -13.02 -21.42
CA ASP A 53 -8.62 -12.93 -22.86
C ASP A 53 -7.39 -13.44 -23.61
N ALA A 54 -7.59 -14.09 -24.75
CA ALA A 54 -6.52 -14.51 -25.65
C ALA A 54 -6.63 -13.78 -27.00
N ARG A 55 -5.54 -13.12 -27.39
CA ARG A 55 -5.35 -12.56 -28.73
C ARG A 55 -4.59 -13.55 -29.59
N LEU A 56 -5.20 -13.97 -30.69
CA LEU A 56 -4.63 -14.88 -31.67
C LEU A 56 -4.28 -14.14 -32.97
N SER A 57 -3.11 -14.42 -33.50
CA SER A 57 -2.71 -13.98 -34.85
C SER A 57 -2.06 -15.12 -35.61
N TRP A 58 -2.26 -15.16 -36.92
CA TRP A 58 -1.61 -16.11 -37.81
C TRP A 58 -1.39 -15.51 -39.20
N THR A 59 -0.57 -16.17 -40.02
CA THR A 59 -0.36 -15.74 -41.41
C THR A 59 -1.56 -16.09 -42.26
N ILE A 60 -2.13 -15.10 -42.96
CA ILE A 60 -3.29 -15.30 -43.84
C ILE A 60 -2.88 -16.17 -45.04
N ASN A 61 -3.61 -17.26 -45.25
CA ASN A 61 -3.58 -18.02 -46.49
C ASN A 61 -4.43 -17.29 -47.54
N ARG A 62 -3.80 -16.86 -48.65
CA ARG A 62 -4.48 -16.09 -49.72
C ARG A 62 -5.57 -16.87 -50.45
N ASP A 63 -5.52 -18.20 -50.38
CA ASP A 63 -6.52 -19.09 -50.99
C ASP A 63 -7.66 -19.45 -50.04
N ALA A 64 -7.59 -19.04 -48.76
CA ALA A 64 -8.62 -19.30 -47.77
C ALA A 64 -9.66 -18.17 -47.77
N GLU A 65 -10.95 -18.52 -47.76
CA GLU A 65 -12.05 -17.57 -47.59
C GLU A 65 -12.30 -17.28 -46.11
N SER A 66 -12.10 -18.28 -45.25
CA SER A 66 -12.28 -18.15 -43.79
C SER A 66 -11.47 -19.21 -43.01
N TYR A 67 -11.59 -19.17 -41.69
CA TYR A 67 -10.99 -20.11 -40.75
C TYR A 67 -12.02 -20.66 -39.77
N THR A 68 -11.86 -21.92 -39.37
CA THR A 68 -12.57 -22.53 -38.25
C THR A 68 -11.60 -22.70 -37.08
N LEU A 69 -12.02 -22.30 -35.87
CA LEU A 69 -11.25 -22.44 -34.65
C LEU A 69 -12.02 -23.25 -33.62
N GLU A 70 -11.32 -24.15 -32.94
CA GLU A 70 -11.85 -24.86 -31.77
C GLU A 70 -10.93 -24.66 -30.57
N VAL A 71 -11.54 -24.37 -29.42
CA VAL A 71 -10.86 -24.09 -28.16
C VAL A 71 -11.14 -25.21 -27.17
N PHE A 72 -10.11 -25.76 -26.55
CA PHE A 72 -10.18 -26.82 -25.54
C PHE A 72 -9.59 -26.29 -24.23
N ALA A 73 -10.35 -26.42 -23.14
CA ALA A 73 -9.88 -26.10 -21.79
C ALA A 73 -9.22 -27.32 -21.16
N ASP A 74 -8.32 -27.08 -20.20
CA ASP A 74 -7.54 -28.10 -19.50
C ASP A 74 -6.79 -29.05 -20.47
N ASP A 75 -6.37 -28.49 -21.62
CA ASP A 75 -5.74 -29.22 -22.71
C ASP A 75 -4.38 -28.62 -23.07
N SER A 76 -3.42 -29.49 -23.41
CA SER A 76 -2.10 -29.13 -23.92
C SER A 76 -1.84 -29.83 -25.25
N LEU A 77 -2.51 -29.35 -26.29
CA LEU A 77 -2.42 -29.78 -27.69
C LEU A 77 -2.85 -31.25 -27.92
N SER A 78 -3.64 -31.84 -27.02
CA SER A 78 -4.20 -33.18 -27.25
C SER A 78 -5.45 -33.11 -28.13
N PHE A 79 -6.22 -32.01 -28.03
CA PHE A 79 -7.49 -31.81 -28.74
C PHE A 79 -8.47 -32.97 -28.57
N THR A 80 -8.45 -33.59 -27.39
CA THR A 80 -9.36 -34.68 -27.02
C THR A 80 -10.59 -34.14 -26.32
N GLY A 81 -11.74 -34.79 -26.48
CA GLY A 81 -13.02 -34.36 -25.89
C GLY A 81 -13.78 -33.33 -26.72
N THR A 82 -14.64 -32.55 -26.06
CA THR A 82 -15.50 -31.54 -26.69
C THR A 82 -14.87 -30.16 -26.54
N PRO A 83 -14.77 -29.36 -27.63
CA PRO A 83 -14.28 -27.99 -27.52
C PRO A 83 -15.22 -27.15 -26.67
N VAL A 84 -14.65 -26.35 -25.77
CA VAL A 84 -15.41 -25.39 -24.95
C VAL A 84 -15.92 -24.22 -25.78
N ARG A 85 -15.32 -23.95 -26.95
CA ARG A 85 -15.79 -22.95 -27.92
C ARG A 85 -15.47 -23.38 -29.35
N ASN A 86 -16.38 -23.05 -30.26
CA ASN A 86 -16.20 -23.21 -31.70
C ASN A 86 -16.49 -21.87 -32.39
N TYR A 87 -15.61 -21.48 -33.32
CA TYR A 87 -15.77 -20.29 -34.14
C TYR A 87 -15.63 -20.68 -35.61
N GLU A 88 -16.63 -20.33 -36.41
CA GLU A 88 -16.65 -20.61 -37.85
C GLU A 88 -16.73 -19.31 -38.64
N GLY A 89 -16.21 -19.33 -39.88
CA GLY A 89 -16.29 -18.18 -40.77
C GLY A 89 -15.40 -17.01 -40.36
N VAL A 90 -14.34 -17.23 -39.56
CA VAL A 90 -13.43 -16.15 -39.17
C VAL A 90 -12.63 -15.69 -40.40
N THR A 91 -12.70 -14.42 -40.75
CA THR A 91 -12.06 -13.86 -41.95
C THR A 91 -10.73 -13.18 -41.62
N GLY A 92 -9.89 -13.00 -42.63
CA GLY A 92 -8.53 -12.44 -42.44
C GLY A 92 -8.50 -11.00 -41.92
N ASP A 93 -9.52 -10.20 -42.20
CA ASP A 93 -9.71 -8.83 -41.70
C ASP A 93 -10.11 -8.77 -40.20
N GLN A 94 -10.50 -9.91 -39.61
CA GLN A 94 -10.74 -10.02 -38.17
C GLN A 94 -9.47 -10.32 -37.37
N LEU A 95 -8.30 -10.39 -38.02
CA LEU A 95 -7.02 -10.60 -37.36
C LEU A 95 -6.42 -9.29 -36.84
N PRO A 96 -5.92 -9.26 -35.58
CA PRO A 96 -5.85 -10.37 -34.63
C PRO A 96 -7.23 -10.72 -34.04
N PHE A 97 -7.52 -12.02 -33.92
CA PHE A 97 -8.78 -12.54 -33.38
C PHE A 97 -8.74 -12.61 -31.86
N TYR A 98 -9.84 -12.24 -31.18
CA TYR A 98 -9.88 -12.22 -29.72
C TYR A 98 -10.88 -13.25 -29.18
N ILE A 99 -10.38 -14.15 -28.33
CA ILE A 99 -11.20 -15.06 -27.52
C ILE A 99 -11.32 -14.42 -26.14
N ARG A 100 -12.54 -13.99 -25.77
CA ARG A 100 -12.81 -13.24 -24.53
C ARG A 100 -13.37 -14.12 -23.43
N ASP A 101 -13.26 -13.72 -22.16
CA ASP A 101 -13.95 -14.39 -21.03
C ASP A 101 -13.56 -15.87 -20.84
N LEU A 102 -12.28 -16.21 -20.99
CA LEU A 102 -11.79 -17.55 -20.65
C LEU A 102 -11.66 -17.71 -19.13
N ASP A 103 -11.74 -18.94 -18.64
CA ASP A 103 -11.52 -19.21 -17.22
C ASP A 103 -10.08 -18.85 -16.84
N GLY A 104 -9.88 -18.22 -15.68
CA GLY A 104 -8.56 -17.92 -15.14
C GLY A 104 -7.78 -19.19 -14.73
N GLU A 105 -6.46 -19.06 -14.61
CA GLU A 105 -5.53 -20.16 -14.26
C GLU A 105 -5.69 -21.45 -15.08
N THR A 106 -6.26 -21.36 -16.28
CA THR A 106 -6.64 -22.53 -17.08
C THR A 106 -5.72 -22.66 -18.29
N GLN A 107 -5.23 -23.88 -18.54
CA GLN A 107 -4.46 -24.20 -19.74
C GLN A 107 -5.42 -24.40 -20.92
N TYR A 108 -5.20 -23.68 -22.01
CA TYR A 108 -6.02 -23.77 -23.21
C TYR A 108 -5.21 -24.23 -24.41
N SER A 109 -5.87 -24.97 -25.29
CA SER A 109 -5.36 -25.30 -26.62
C SER A 109 -6.36 -24.88 -27.69
N VAL A 110 -5.88 -24.24 -28.74
CA VAL A 110 -6.69 -23.79 -29.88
C VAL A 110 -6.16 -24.43 -31.14
N ARG A 111 -7.04 -25.06 -31.92
CA ARG A 111 -6.73 -25.53 -33.27
C ARG A 111 -7.45 -24.71 -34.32
N ILE A 112 -6.78 -24.43 -35.43
CA ILE A 112 -7.25 -23.59 -36.53
C ILE A 112 -7.09 -24.34 -37.86
N LYS A 113 -8.10 -24.32 -38.73
CA LYS A 113 -8.02 -24.79 -40.13
C LYS A 113 -8.52 -23.71 -41.10
N SER A 114 -7.98 -23.72 -42.31
CA SER A 114 -8.39 -22.86 -43.43
C SER A 114 -9.55 -23.49 -44.20
N VAL A 115 -10.52 -22.67 -44.62
CA VAL A 115 -11.74 -23.07 -45.33
C VAL A 115 -11.94 -22.18 -46.56
N ALA A 116 -12.33 -22.77 -47.69
CA ALA A 116 -12.73 -22.07 -48.91
C ALA A 116 -13.70 -22.94 -49.72
N THR A 117 -14.62 -22.29 -50.43
CA THR A 117 -15.58 -22.96 -51.31
C THR A 117 -14.85 -23.67 -52.46
N GLY A 118 -15.19 -24.93 -52.72
CA GLY A 118 -14.65 -25.70 -53.86
C GLY A 118 -13.21 -26.23 -53.69
N LYS A 119 -12.56 -26.05 -52.53
CA LYS A 119 -11.26 -26.66 -52.19
C LYS A 119 -11.39 -27.54 -50.93
N ASN A 120 -10.51 -28.54 -50.79
CA ASN A 120 -10.45 -29.29 -49.54
C ASN A 120 -9.87 -28.41 -48.41
N GLU A 121 -10.48 -28.46 -47.23
CA GLU A 121 -10.00 -27.76 -46.04
C GLU A 121 -8.56 -28.16 -45.66
N SER A 122 -7.85 -27.25 -45.01
CA SER A 122 -6.50 -27.55 -44.54
C SER A 122 -6.48 -28.59 -43.42
N LYS A 123 -5.30 -29.13 -43.11
CA LYS A 123 -5.10 -29.79 -41.81
C LYS A 123 -5.19 -28.76 -40.68
N TRP A 124 -5.48 -29.20 -39.48
CA TRP A 124 -5.46 -28.38 -38.27
C TRP A 124 -4.02 -27.99 -37.89
N SER A 125 -3.86 -26.74 -37.44
CA SER A 125 -2.65 -26.25 -36.75
C SER A 125 -3.03 -25.77 -35.35
N GLY A 126 -2.17 -26.03 -34.36
CA GLY A 126 -2.48 -25.78 -32.94
C GLY A 126 -1.59 -24.72 -32.29
N VAL A 127 -2.12 -24.05 -31.27
CA VAL A 127 -1.38 -23.22 -30.31
C VAL A 127 -1.93 -23.46 -28.91
N THR A 128 -1.12 -23.27 -27.88
CA THR A 128 -1.54 -23.40 -26.48
C THR A 128 -1.07 -22.20 -25.66
N PHE A 129 -1.84 -21.85 -24.64
CA PHE A 129 -1.56 -20.74 -23.73
C PHE A 129 -2.21 -20.99 -22.37
N LYS A 130 -1.74 -20.29 -21.33
CA LYS A 130 -2.33 -20.34 -19.99
C LYS A 130 -2.83 -18.95 -19.59
N THR A 131 -4.09 -18.87 -19.14
CA THR A 131 -4.65 -17.63 -18.58
C THR A 131 -4.06 -17.34 -17.19
N GLY A 132 -4.01 -16.07 -16.81
CA GLY A 132 -3.62 -15.65 -15.46
C GLY A 132 -4.80 -15.75 -14.46
N THR A 133 -4.52 -15.44 -13.20
CA THR A 133 -5.56 -15.44 -12.14
C THR A 133 -6.65 -14.42 -12.43
N GLU A 134 -7.91 -14.83 -12.52
CA GLU A 134 -9.01 -13.91 -12.81
C GLU A 134 -9.26 -12.93 -11.66
N ASN A 135 -9.74 -11.73 -11.98
CA ASN A 135 -10.26 -10.80 -10.99
C ASN A 135 -11.52 -10.09 -11.50
N ILE A 136 -12.69 -10.53 -11.05
CA ILE A 136 -14.00 -9.97 -11.43
C ILE A 136 -14.54 -8.93 -10.46
N PHE A 137 -13.77 -8.57 -9.42
CA PHE A 137 -14.20 -7.53 -8.49
C PHE A 137 -14.44 -6.19 -9.20
N GLN A 138 -15.40 -5.43 -8.69
CA GLN A 138 -15.59 -4.02 -9.03
C GLN A 138 -14.96 -3.14 -7.94
N PRO A 139 -14.58 -1.89 -8.24
CA PRO A 139 -14.13 -0.95 -7.23
C PRO A 139 -15.20 -0.74 -6.14
N PHE A 140 -14.76 -0.44 -4.93
CA PHE A 140 -15.66 0.01 -3.86
C PHE A 140 -16.33 1.34 -4.24
N LEU A 141 -17.57 1.47 -3.83
CA LEU A 141 -18.32 2.72 -3.73
C LEU A 141 -18.19 3.29 -2.31
N ASP A 142 -18.60 4.55 -2.15
CA ASP A 142 -18.72 5.15 -0.81
C ASP A 142 -19.62 4.27 0.08
N GLU A 143 -19.24 4.15 1.36
CA GLU A 143 -19.93 3.34 2.38
C GLU A 143 -19.87 1.81 2.20
N ASP A 144 -19.23 1.30 1.14
CA ASP A 144 -19.10 -0.16 0.96
C ASP A 144 -18.24 -0.81 2.05
N VAL A 145 -17.32 -0.07 2.68
CA VAL A 145 -16.51 -0.58 3.79
C VAL A 145 -16.95 0.12 5.07
N ALA A 146 -17.38 -0.65 6.06
CA ALA A 146 -17.74 -0.18 7.38
C ALA A 146 -16.76 -0.73 8.44
N ALA A 147 -17.00 -0.40 9.71
CA ALA A 147 -16.18 -0.90 10.80
C ALA A 147 -16.33 -2.41 11.02
N THR A 148 -17.55 -2.93 10.84
CA THR A 148 -17.87 -4.34 11.13
C THR A 148 -18.48 -5.06 9.94
N SER A 149 -18.49 -4.44 8.76
CA SER A 149 -19.00 -5.05 7.54
C SER A 149 -18.31 -4.53 6.28
N VAL A 150 -18.47 -5.28 5.19
CA VAL A 150 -18.07 -4.87 3.85
C VAL A 150 -19.14 -5.29 2.83
N THR A 151 -19.41 -4.45 1.85
CA THR A 151 -20.17 -4.77 0.65
C THR A 151 -19.18 -4.97 -0.49
N LEU A 152 -19.01 -6.23 -0.90
CA LEU A 152 -18.16 -6.62 -2.01
C LEU A 152 -18.97 -6.65 -3.30
N ARG A 153 -18.40 -6.12 -4.38
CA ARG A 153 -19.05 -6.00 -5.68
C ARG A 153 -18.24 -6.70 -6.76
N TRP A 154 -18.92 -7.32 -7.72
CA TRP A 154 -18.31 -8.01 -8.86
C TRP A 154 -19.21 -7.88 -10.10
N ILE A 155 -18.69 -8.30 -11.26
CA ILE A 155 -19.46 -8.29 -12.51
C ILE A 155 -20.73 -9.15 -12.35
N PRO A 156 -21.95 -8.56 -12.47
CA PRO A 156 -23.21 -9.30 -12.28
C PRO A 156 -23.36 -10.49 -13.24
N GLY A 157 -24.04 -11.53 -12.78
CA GLY A 157 -24.32 -12.76 -13.52
C GLY A 157 -23.15 -13.75 -13.60
N ARG A 158 -21.96 -13.42 -13.04
CA ARG A 158 -20.82 -14.34 -13.02
C ARG A 158 -20.98 -15.38 -11.92
N ALA A 159 -20.82 -16.66 -12.29
CA ALA A 159 -20.96 -17.78 -11.38
C ALA A 159 -19.97 -17.67 -10.20
N LEU A 160 -20.52 -17.65 -8.99
CA LEU A 160 -19.82 -17.69 -7.73
C LEU A 160 -20.53 -18.65 -6.77
N THR A 161 -19.74 -19.31 -5.93
CA THR A 161 -20.23 -20.22 -4.91
C THR A 161 -19.91 -19.72 -3.50
N ALA A 162 -18.77 -19.04 -3.32
CA ALA A 162 -18.34 -18.59 -2.00
C ALA A 162 -17.43 -17.34 -2.05
N ILE A 163 -17.37 -16.63 -0.93
CA ILE A 163 -16.41 -15.57 -0.65
C ILE A 163 -15.70 -15.91 0.65
N THR A 164 -14.38 -15.83 0.69
CA THR A 164 -13.60 -16.06 1.92
C THR A 164 -12.81 -14.83 2.31
N LEU A 165 -12.78 -14.49 3.59
CA LEU A 165 -12.00 -13.37 4.14
C LEU A 165 -10.94 -13.87 5.12
N LYS A 166 -9.75 -13.26 5.05
CA LYS A 166 -8.65 -13.45 6.01
C LYS A 166 -8.20 -12.08 6.53
N PRO A 167 -7.97 -11.89 7.84
CA PRO A 167 -8.03 -12.86 8.94
C PRO A 167 -9.48 -13.29 9.29
N GLY A 168 -9.63 -14.21 10.26
CA GLY A 168 -10.94 -14.60 10.81
C GLY A 168 -11.60 -15.85 10.20
N ALA A 169 -11.03 -16.42 9.13
CA ALA A 169 -11.56 -17.63 8.46
C ALA A 169 -13.06 -17.52 8.09
N ILE A 170 -13.50 -16.32 7.74
CA ILE A 170 -14.90 -16.01 7.44
C ILE A 170 -15.21 -16.54 6.04
N THR A 171 -16.33 -17.25 5.90
CA THR A 171 -16.81 -17.78 4.61
C THR A 171 -18.27 -17.41 4.42
N HIS A 172 -18.56 -16.69 3.34
CA HIS A 172 -19.91 -16.38 2.88
C HIS A 172 -20.28 -17.29 1.72
N THR A 173 -21.43 -17.97 1.79
CA THR A 173 -21.97 -18.75 0.67
C THR A 173 -22.77 -17.82 -0.22
N VAL A 174 -22.38 -17.69 -1.49
CA VAL A 174 -23.03 -16.76 -2.43
C VAL A 174 -24.36 -17.34 -2.90
N THR A 175 -25.42 -16.54 -2.83
CA THR A 175 -26.77 -16.89 -3.25
C THR A 175 -27.01 -16.58 -4.73
N ALA A 176 -28.05 -17.18 -5.31
CA ALA A 176 -28.44 -16.89 -6.69
C ALA A 176 -28.83 -15.41 -6.92
N ALA A 177 -29.40 -14.76 -5.90
CA ALA A 177 -29.73 -13.33 -5.96
C ALA A 177 -28.47 -12.46 -6.01
N GLU A 178 -27.48 -12.74 -5.15
CA GLU A 178 -26.19 -12.04 -5.14
C GLU A 178 -25.40 -12.26 -6.44
N VAL A 179 -25.47 -13.46 -7.03
CA VAL A 179 -24.92 -13.71 -8.38
C VAL A 179 -25.60 -12.80 -9.40
N ALA A 180 -26.93 -12.68 -9.37
CA ALA A 180 -27.68 -11.87 -10.32
C ALA A 180 -27.40 -10.36 -10.15
N THR A 181 -27.26 -9.87 -8.92
CA THR A 181 -27.00 -8.45 -8.63
C THR A 181 -25.52 -8.07 -8.72
N GLY A 182 -24.60 -9.02 -8.53
CA GLY A 182 -23.16 -8.76 -8.50
C GLY A 182 -22.65 -8.18 -7.19
N SER A 183 -23.29 -8.49 -6.05
CA SER A 183 -22.86 -7.95 -4.75
C SER A 183 -23.28 -8.81 -3.56
N ALA A 184 -22.46 -8.82 -2.50
CA ALA A 184 -22.81 -9.39 -1.20
C ALA A 184 -22.27 -8.51 -0.06
N THR A 185 -23.05 -8.39 1.02
CA THR A 185 -22.62 -7.74 2.25
C THR A 185 -22.23 -8.78 3.28
N ILE A 186 -21.02 -8.64 3.84
CA ILE A 186 -20.45 -9.55 4.83
C ILE A 186 -20.29 -8.75 6.12
N GLU A 187 -21.00 -9.16 7.16
CA GLU A 187 -21.00 -8.55 8.49
C GLU A 187 -20.13 -9.35 9.48
N GLY A 188 -20.01 -8.84 10.71
CA GLY A 188 -19.27 -9.51 11.79
C GLY A 188 -17.75 -9.37 11.66
N LEU A 189 -17.28 -8.38 10.91
CA LEU A 189 -15.86 -8.04 10.81
C LEU A 189 -15.40 -7.32 12.08
N THR A 190 -14.09 -7.38 12.32
CA THR A 190 -13.41 -6.58 13.34
C THR A 190 -13.00 -5.26 12.72
N GLY A 191 -13.25 -4.14 13.40
CA GLY A 191 -12.78 -2.82 12.98
C GLY A 191 -11.26 -2.74 12.87
N GLU A 192 -10.77 -1.79 12.08
CA GLU A 192 -9.33 -1.52 11.89
C GLU A 192 -8.52 -2.77 11.52
N THR A 193 -9.12 -3.65 10.73
CA THR A 193 -8.52 -4.92 10.35
C THR A 193 -8.39 -4.99 8.84
N THR A 194 -7.16 -5.17 8.35
CA THR A 194 -6.91 -5.43 6.93
C THR A 194 -7.37 -6.85 6.59
N TYR A 195 -8.35 -6.94 5.69
CA TYR A 195 -8.90 -8.19 5.18
C TYR A 195 -8.48 -8.41 3.72
N ILE A 196 -8.17 -9.67 3.40
CA ILE A 196 -8.05 -10.17 2.03
C ILE A 196 -9.32 -10.97 1.71
N ALA A 197 -10.15 -10.44 0.81
CA ALA A 197 -11.31 -11.12 0.24
C ALA A 197 -10.90 -11.94 -1.00
N THR A 198 -11.44 -13.15 -1.11
CA THR A 198 -11.26 -14.03 -2.28
C THR A 198 -12.61 -14.56 -2.75
N LEU A 199 -12.92 -14.35 -4.03
CA LEU A 199 -14.13 -14.89 -4.69
C LEU A 199 -13.85 -16.29 -5.24
N HIS A 200 -14.78 -17.22 -5.07
CA HIS A 200 -14.65 -18.62 -5.51
C HIS A 200 -15.83 -19.07 -6.37
N ASN A 201 -15.53 -19.90 -7.36
CA ASN A 201 -16.50 -20.77 -8.05
C ASN A 201 -16.00 -22.22 -7.94
N GLY A 202 -16.51 -22.96 -6.96
CA GLY A 202 -15.92 -24.24 -6.54
C GLY A 202 -14.49 -24.03 -6.04
N ALA A 203 -13.52 -24.70 -6.68
CA ALA A 203 -12.09 -24.56 -6.35
C ALA A 203 -11.38 -23.42 -7.11
N LYS A 204 -12.04 -22.80 -8.09
CA LYS A 204 -11.43 -21.75 -8.92
C LYS A 204 -11.55 -20.38 -8.24
N ILE A 205 -10.44 -19.67 -8.13
CA ILE A 205 -10.39 -18.27 -7.68
C ILE A 205 -10.87 -17.36 -8.81
N ARG A 206 -11.81 -16.48 -8.50
CA ARG A 206 -12.44 -15.53 -9.43
C ARG A 206 -12.02 -14.09 -9.17
N GLY A 207 -11.37 -13.82 -8.05
CA GLY A 207 -10.83 -12.51 -7.70
C GLY A 207 -10.24 -12.47 -6.31
N VAL A 208 -9.27 -11.58 -6.11
CA VAL A 208 -8.65 -11.28 -4.82
C VAL A 208 -8.63 -9.76 -4.66
N MET A 209 -9.02 -9.28 -3.48
CA MET A 209 -9.01 -7.86 -3.12
C MET A 209 -8.62 -7.70 -1.66
N GLU A 210 -7.80 -6.69 -1.39
CA GLU A 210 -7.47 -6.26 -0.04
C GLU A 210 -8.30 -5.00 0.31
N PHE A 211 -8.80 -4.94 1.53
CA PHE A 211 -9.48 -3.78 2.09
C PHE A 211 -9.23 -3.72 3.60
N MET A 212 -9.47 -2.57 4.21
CA MET A 212 -9.37 -2.43 5.67
C MET A 212 -10.69 -1.89 6.20
N THR A 213 -11.26 -2.58 7.17
CA THR A 213 -12.46 -2.09 7.87
C THR A 213 -12.18 -0.76 8.56
N LEU A 214 -13.22 0.06 8.66
CA LEU A 214 -13.12 1.37 9.31
C LEU A 214 -12.93 1.22 10.83
N VAL A 215 -12.61 2.34 11.48
CA VAL A 215 -12.63 2.42 12.94
C VAL A 215 -14.05 2.17 13.43
N ASP A 216 -14.22 1.27 14.41
CA ASP A 216 -15.50 1.14 15.11
C ASP A 216 -15.68 2.35 16.03
N ILE A 217 -16.45 3.31 15.52
CA ILE A 217 -16.74 4.57 16.21
C ILE A 217 -17.98 4.46 17.12
N GLY A 218 -18.68 3.31 17.17
CA GLY A 218 -19.85 3.11 18.02
C GLY A 218 -20.92 4.21 17.87
N ASN A 219 -21.33 4.82 18.99
CA ASN A 219 -22.29 5.94 19.03
C ASN A 219 -21.61 7.33 18.93
N ALA A 220 -20.41 7.42 18.33
CA ALA A 220 -19.72 8.69 18.19
C ALA A 220 -20.56 9.69 17.38
N ILE A 221 -20.43 10.96 17.75
CA ILE A 221 -21.02 12.10 17.07
C ILE A 221 -20.29 12.28 15.73
N PRO A 222 -20.95 12.11 14.58
CA PRO A 222 -20.32 12.38 13.29
C PRO A 222 -20.03 13.86 13.17
N VAL A 223 -18.85 14.21 12.66
CA VAL A 223 -18.43 15.58 12.41
C VAL A 223 -17.84 15.66 11.02
N HIS A 224 -18.37 16.57 10.21
CA HIS A 224 -17.92 16.87 8.86
C HIS A 224 -17.15 18.20 8.81
N PRO A 225 -16.28 18.44 7.82
CA PRO A 225 -15.45 19.65 7.76
C PRO A 225 -16.21 20.98 7.76
N GLU A 226 -17.47 20.97 7.32
CA GLU A 226 -18.38 22.11 7.34
C GLU A 226 -19.01 22.40 8.71
N ASP A 227 -18.95 21.44 9.65
CA ASP A 227 -19.49 21.61 11.00
C ASP A 227 -18.62 22.55 11.82
N ASP A 228 -19.25 23.30 12.73
CA ASP A 228 -18.53 24.09 13.72
C ASP A 228 -17.98 23.19 14.83
N PHE A 229 -16.82 22.60 14.57
CA PHE A 229 -16.18 21.70 15.52
C PHE A 229 -15.81 22.39 16.85
N HIS A 230 -15.58 23.71 16.85
CA HIS A 230 -15.33 24.44 18.09
C HIS A 230 -16.59 24.51 18.96
N ALA A 231 -17.75 24.75 18.36
CA ALA A 231 -19.03 24.71 19.07
C ALA A 231 -19.37 23.32 19.60
N LEU A 232 -19.03 22.26 18.85
CA LEU A 232 -19.19 20.87 19.28
C LEU A 232 -18.31 20.57 20.51
N LEU A 233 -17.03 20.95 20.48
CA LEU A 233 -16.14 20.80 21.64
C LEU A 233 -16.63 21.60 22.86
N ALA A 234 -17.13 22.82 22.65
CA ALA A 234 -17.66 23.66 23.74
C ALA A 234 -18.94 23.10 24.37
N SER A 235 -19.72 22.33 23.62
CA SER A 235 -20.98 21.70 24.06
C SER A 235 -20.84 20.23 24.44
N ALA A 236 -19.62 19.68 24.36
CA ALA A 236 -19.33 18.30 24.68
C ALA A 236 -19.72 17.93 26.11
N LYS A 237 -20.14 16.68 26.29
CA LYS A 237 -20.44 16.05 27.57
C LYS A 237 -19.32 15.08 27.93
N GLU A 238 -19.24 14.74 29.21
CA GLU A 238 -18.31 13.71 29.69
C GLU A 238 -18.57 12.39 28.95
N GLY A 239 -17.52 11.82 28.36
CA GLY A 239 -17.55 10.56 27.63
C GLY A 239 -17.95 10.69 26.15
N ASP A 240 -18.18 11.89 25.62
CA ASP A 240 -18.50 12.06 24.20
C ASP A 240 -17.33 11.62 23.31
N ALA A 241 -17.66 11.01 22.17
CA ALA A 241 -16.71 10.66 21.13
C ALA A 241 -17.10 11.36 19.84
N PHE A 242 -16.15 11.99 19.16
CA PHE A 242 -16.33 12.66 17.87
C PHE A 242 -15.67 11.85 16.76
N ALA A 243 -16.42 11.54 15.71
CA ALA A 243 -15.96 10.83 14.53
C ALA A 243 -15.81 11.80 13.36
N LEU A 244 -14.58 12.20 13.06
CA LEU A 244 -14.26 13.21 12.07
C LEU A 244 -14.09 12.57 10.69
N PHE A 245 -14.91 13.03 9.74
CA PHE A 245 -14.76 12.71 8.33
C PHE A 245 -13.58 13.46 7.70
N PRO A 246 -13.02 12.97 6.59
CA PRO A 246 -11.83 13.56 5.98
C PRO A 246 -12.06 15.01 5.58
N GLY A 247 -11.04 15.83 5.81
CA GLY A 247 -11.05 17.26 5.54
C GLY A 247 -10.28 18.02 6.61
N THR A 248 -10.31 19.34 6.55
CA THR A 248 -9.57 20.20 7.48
C THR A 248 -10.52 20.90 8.44
N TYR A 249 -10.21 20.79 9.72
CA TYR A 249 -10.91 21.44 10.83
C TYR A 249 -10.00 22.52 11.40
N GLY A 250 -10.54 23.73 11.53
CA GLY A 250 -9.82 24.90 12.02
C GLY A 250 -8.85 25.52 11.00
N SER A 251 -8.34 26.69 11.36
CA SER A 251 -7.28 27.40 10.64
C SER A 251 -6.35 28.03 11.69
N ALA A 252 -5.20 27.38 11.94
CA ALA A 252 -4.27 27.68 13.01
C ALA A 252 -4.97 27.90 14.37
N SER A 253 -5.96 27.06 14.68
CA SER A 253 -6.91 27.29 15.77
C SER A 253 -6.47 26.71 17.12
N LYS A 254 -7.11 27.16 18.20
CA LYS A 254 -7.04 26.54 19.52
C LYS A 254 -8.25 25.64 19.71
N PHE A 255 -8.04 24.33 19.86
CA PHE A 255 -9.07 23.38 20.22
C PHE A 255 -9.09 23.19 21.75
N SER A 256 -10.01 23.87 22.43
CA SER A 256 -10.20 23.70 23.89
C SER A 256 -10.95 22.40 24.18
N VAL A 257 -10.37 21.57 25.05
CA VAL A 257 -10.94 20.30 25.50
C VAL A 257 -10.98 20.32 27.04
N ASN A 258 -12.18 20.41 27.61
CA ASN A 258 -12.42 20.52 29.05
C ASN A 258 -13.32 19.39 29.62
N LYS A 259 -13.50 18.33 28.83
CA LYS A 259 -14.26 17.12 29.14
C LYS A 259 -13.44 15.90 28.76
N ASN A 260 -13.68 14.78 29.43
CA ASN A 260 -13.10 13.50 29.02
C ASN A 260 -13.77 13.05 27.71
N ILE A 261 -13.07 13.17 26.59
CA ILE A 261 -13.64 12.90 25.26
C ILE A 261 -12.69 12.11 24.36
N GLU A 262 -13.22 11.64 23.24
CA GLU A 262 -12.46 11.03 22.17
C GLU A 262 -12.65 11.81 20.85
N ILE A 263 -11.60 11.93 20.06
CA ILE A 263 -11.63 12.51 18.71
C ILE A 263 -10.95 11.50 17.79
N LYS A 264 -11.71 10.95 16.84
CA LYS A 264 -11.32 9.81 16.02
C LYS A 264 -11.52 10.12 14.54
N GLY A 265 -10.52 9.86 13.71
CA GLY A 265 -10.69 9.88 12.26
C GLY A 265 -11.50 8.67 11.78
N VAL A 266 -12.47 8.89 10.89
CA VAL A 266 -13.29 7.80 10.33
C VAL A 266 -12.46 6.91 9.39
N TYR A 267 -11.57 7.52 8.60
CA TYR A 267 -10.75 6.84 7.60
C TYR A 267 -9.25 6.98 7.92
N PRO A 268 -8.59 5.92 8.43
CA PRO A 268 -7.19 5.99 8.85
C PRO A 268 -6.18 6.24 7.71
N PHE A 269 -6.55 5.99 6.45
CA PHE A 269 -5.70 6.31 5.28
C PHE A 269 -6.01 7.66 4.65
N ASN A 270 -7.08 8.34 5.09
CA ASN A 270 -7.45 9.68 4.68
C ASN A 270 -7.84 10.48 5.92
N LYS A 271 -6.85 10.70 6.79
CA LYS A 271 -7.05 11.25 8.14
C LYS A 271 -7.59 12.68 8.06
N PRO A 272 -8.57 13.06 8.91
CA PRO A 272 -8.93 14.46 9.08
C PRO A 272 -7.75 15.25 9.65
N VAL A 273 -7.62 16.51 9.21
CA VAL A 273 -6.58 17.43 9.64
C VAL A 273 -7.15 18.39 10.67
N LEU A 274 -6.63 18.37 11.88
CA LEU A 274 -6.84 19.42 12.87
C LEU A 274 -5.73 20.47 12.70
N ASN A 275 -6.02 21.57 12.01
CA ASN A 275 -5.05 22.64 11.82
C ASN A 275 -5.08 23.61 13.01
N GLY A 276 -4.15 23.41 13.94
CA GLY A 276 -4.14 24.11 15.21
C GLY A 276 -3.36 23.38 16.31
N TYR A 277 -3.69 23.65 17.56
CA TYR A 277 -3.18 22.94 18.73
C TYR A 277 -4.31 22.59 19.71
N ILE A 278 -4.10 21.54 20.50
CA ILE A 278 -5.04 21.13 21.55
C ILE A 278 -4.67 21.83 22.85
N SER A 279 -5.67 22.43 23.50
CA SER A 279 -5.58 22.97 24.85
C SER A 279 -6.41 22.09 25.78
N LEU A 280 -5.75 21.24 26.56
CA LEU A 280 -6.39 20.48 27.63
C LEU A 280 -6.63 21.39 28.83
N GLU A 281 -7.88 21.46 29.25
CA GLU A 281 -8.39 22.33 30.30
C GLU A 281 -9.16 21.50 31.32
N ASP A 282 -9.34 22.05 32.52
CA ASP A 282 -10.22 21.51 33.56
C ASP A 282 -10.02 20.02 33.94
N GLY A 283 -8.79 19.51 33.73
CA GLY A 283 -8.43 18.15 34.12
C GLY A 283 -8.86 17.08 33.11
N ALA A 284 -9.23 17.49 31.89
CA ALA A 284 -9.71 16.60 30.85
C ALA A 284 -8.73 15.47 30.49
N ALA A 285 -9.30 14.30 30.22
CA ALA A 285 -8.69 13.21 29.46
C ALA A 285 -9.02 13.36 27.97
N LEU A 286 -8.14 12.90 27.09
CA LEU A 286 -8.36 12.95 25.65
C LEU A 286 -7.75 11.74 24.96
N LEU A 287 -8.55 11.07 24.13
CA LEU A 287 -8.06 10.20 23.07
C LEU A 287 -8.09 10.94 21.74
N LEU A 288 -6.93 11.08 21.10
CA LEU A 288 -6.79 11.42 19.69
C LEU A 288 -6.42 10.17 18.92
N LYS A 289 -7.22 9.81 17.91
CA LYS A 289 -6.97 8.61 17.13
C LYS A 289 -7.13 8.86 15.64
N ASP A 290 -6.16 8.42 14.85
CA ASP A 290 -6.20 8.45 13.38
C ASP A 290 -6.50 9.84 12.80
N VAL A 291 -5.93 10.89 13.42
CA VAL A 291 -6.01 12.27 12.93
C VAL A 291 -4.63 12.80 12.56
N THR A 292 -4.59 13.86 11.76
CA THR A 292 -3.39 14.66 11.54
C THR A 292 -3.47 15.94 12.37
N LEU A 293 -2.55 16.11 13.33
CA LEU A 293 -2.31 17.37 14.01
C LEU A 293 -1.31 18.20 13.18
N ASP A 294 -1.73 19.36 12.67
CA ASP A 294 -0.89 20.22 11.84
C ASP A 294 -0.77 21.64 12.43
N GLY A 295 0.44 21.98 12.86
CA GLY A 295 0.79 23.28 13.45
C GLY A 295 1.02 24.40 12.44
N THR A 296 0.87 24.15 11.14
CA THR A 296 1.12 25.16 10.10
C THR A 296 0.30 26.42 10.34
N GLY A 297 0.97 27.58 10.32
CA GLY A 297 0.34 28.89 10.47
C GLY A 297 0.08 29.34 11.91
N LEU A 298 0.43 28.54 12.93
CA LEU A 298 0.32 28.95 14.34
C LEU A 298 1.22 30.17 14.63
N ALA A 299 0.61 31.33 14.84
CA ALA A 299 1.32 32.58 15.11
C ALA A 299 2.22 32.51 16.35
N ASP A 300 1.75 31.84 17.41
CA ASP A 300 2.49 31.71 18.66
C ASP A 300 3.49 30.53 18.65
N GLY A 301 3.52 29.75 17.56
CA GLY A 301 4.40 28.59 17.41
C GLY A 301 4.25 27.54 18.52
N ASN A 302 3.06 27.39 19.10
CA ASN A 302 2.81 26.49 20.24
C ASN A 302 3.19 25.03 19.99
N GLN A 303 3.27 24.26 21.07
CA GLN A 303 3.32 22.80 21.04
C GLN A 303 1.99 22.22 20.51
N SER A 304 1.98 20.95 20.09
CA SER A 304 0.75 20.34 19.57
C SER A 304 -0.32 20.11 20.64
N VAL A 305 0.09 19.82 21.89
CA VAL A 305 -0.81 19.73 23.05
C VAL A 305 -0.31 20.58 24.21
N VAL A 306 -1.19 21.36 24.84
CA VAL A 306 -0.88 22.21 26.00
C VAL A 306 -1.82 21.87 27.16
N PHE A 307 -1.26 21.59 28.33
CA PHE A 307 -2.02 21.48 29.58
C PHE A 307 -2.12 22.86 30.23
N ASN A 308 -3.32 23.44 30.27
CA ASN A 308 -3.47 24.89 30.43
C ASN A 308 -4.03 25.34 31.79
N THR A 309 -4.77 24.50 32.50
CA THR A 309 -5.33 24.80 33.83
C THR A 309 -4.48 24.24 34.98
N ALA A 310 -4.13 25.10 35.95
CA ALA A 310 -3.32 24.76 37.12
C ALA A 310 -4.15 24.18 38.28
N GLY A 311 -3.51 23.43 39.19
CA GLY A 311 -4.13 22.94 40.42
C GLY A 311 -5.08 21.75 40.21
N LEU A 312 -4.90 21.01 39.12
CA LEU A 312 -5.80 19.93 38.72
C LEU A 312 -5.07 18.58 38.61
N ASN A 313 -5.88 17.53 38.51
CA ASN A 313 -5.47 16.22 38.05
C ASN A 313 -6.06 16.00 36.66
N TYR A 314 -5.22 16.02 35.63
CA TYR A 314 -5.60 15.60 34.29
C TYR A 314 -5.68 14.08 34.22
N GLY A 315 -6.67 13.59 33.48
CA GLY A 315 -6.74 12.19 33.10
C GLY A 315 -5.69 11.82 32.04
N ASP A 316 -5.98 10.78 31.28
CA ASP A 316 -5.08 10.25 30.26
C ASP A 316 -5.09 11.11 28.99
N LEU A 317 -3.91 11.43 28.46
CA LEU A 317 -3.73 11.86 27.08
C LEU A 317 -3.25 10.66 26.27
N ARG A 318 -4.08 10.17 25.34
CA ARG A 318 -3.74 9.09 24.42
C ARG A 318 -3.73 9.63 22.99
N ILE A 319 -2.64 9.39 22.27
CA ILE A 319 -2.49 9.78 20.86
C ILE A 319 -2.08 8.53 20.08
N GLU A 320 -2.98 8.03 19.23
CA GLU A 320 -2.89 6.71 18.63
C GLU A 320 -3.06 6.76 17.11
N GLY A 321 -2.10 6.21 16.36
CA GLY A 321 -2.22 6.17 14.90
C GLY A 321 -2.11 7.55 14.23
N CYS A 322 -1.75 8.61 14.96
CA CYS A 322 -1.79 9.98 14.43
C CYS A 322 -0.56 10.36 13.62
N GLU A 323 -0.74 11.37 12.76
CA GLU A 323 0.36 12.15 12.20
C GLU A 323 0.46 13.48 12.96
N ILE A 324 1.66 13.91 13.37
CA ILE A 324 1.85 15.16 14.11
C ILE A 324 2.97 15.94 13.44
N LYS A 325 2.66 17.12 12.89
CA LYS A 325 3.61 17.84 12.04
C LYS A 325 3.57 19.35 12.15
N ASN A 326 4.69 19.96 11.74
CA ASN A 326 4.84 21.39 11.49
C ASN A 326 4.58 22.27 12.74
N TYR A 327 5.00 21.81 13.92
CA TYR A 327 4.94 22.59 15.15
C TYR A 327 6.29 23.26 15.44
N VAL A 328 6.29 24.47 16.00
CA VAL A 328 7.54 25.20 16.24
C VAL A 328 8.18 24.77 17.57
N LYS A 329 7.41 24.71 18.66
CA LYS A 329 7.98 24.53 20.01
C LYS A 329 8.16 23.10 20.49
N GLY A 330 7.29 22.16 20.14
CA GLY A 330 7.33 20.80 20.70
C GLY A 330 6.04 20.00 20.53
N LEU A 331 6.01 18.80 21.12
CA LEU A 331 4.91 17.84 21.09
C LEU A 331 3.90 18.09 22.21
N TYR A 332 4.34 18.24 23.46
CA TYR A 332 3.46 18.67 24.53
C TYR A 332 4.11 19.68 25.47
N TYR A 333 3.28 20.44 26.17
CA TYR A 333 3.72 21.39 27.18
C TYR A 333 2.92 21.31 28.49
N LEU A 334 3.61 21.01 29.59
CA LEU A 334 3.09 21.07 30.96
C LEU A 334 3.88 22.07 31.79
N ASN A 335 3.41 23.32 31.83
CA ASN A 335 4.00 24.40 32.64
C ASN A 335 3.00 25.04 33.61
N VAL A 336 2.08 24.20 34.11
CA VAL A 336 1.19 24.51 35.22
C VAL A 336 1.41 23.49 36.34
N ALA A 337 1.18 23.90 37.59
CA ALA A 337 1.31 23.01 38.74
C ALA A 337 0.09 22.07 38.83
N SER A 338 0.13 21.00 38.05
CA SER A 338 -0.93 19.99 37.95
C SER A 338 -0.33 18.59 37.84
N ILE A 339 -1.13 17.56 38.15
CA ILE A 339 -0.79 16.15 37.95
C ILE A 339 -1.42 15.67 36.65
N VAL A 340 -0.71 14.88 35.86
CA VAL A 340 -1.25 14.18 34.67
C VAL A 340 -1.14 12.67 34.92
N GLU A 341 -2.25 11.96 34.76
CA GLU A 341 -2.29 10.52 35.00
C GLU A 341 -1.36 9.78 34.04
N SER A 342 -1.57 9.94 32.73
CA SER A 342 -0.65 9.41 31.73
C SER A 342 -0.61 10.22 30.44
N ILE A 343 0.51 10.12 29.74
CA ILE A 343 0.67 10.54 28.35
C ILE A 343 1.13 9.33 27.55
N THR A 344 0.33 8.85 26.62
CA THR A 344 0.63 7.74 25.73
C THR A 344 0.60 8.20 24.28
N ILE A 345 1.73 8.05 23.59
CA ILE A 345 1.89 8.33 22.16
C ILE A 345 2.29 7.02 21.49
N ASN A 346 1.38 6.48 20.68
CA ASN A 346 1.52 5.16 20.11
C ASN A 346 1.23 5.13 18.60
N ASN A 347 2.00 4.38 17.83
CA ASN A 347 1.78 4.22 16.39
C ASN A 347 1.73 5.56 15.63
N CYS A 348 2.56 6.52 16.01
CA CYS A 348 2.52 7.87 15.45
C CYS A 348 3.69 8.15 14.50
N LEU A 349 3.45 9.00 13.50
CA LEU A 349 4.48 9.61 12.67
C LEU A 349 4.62 11.09 13.04
N ILE A 350 5.77 11.49 13.56
CA ILE A 350 5.99 12.82 14.15
C ILE A 350 7.16 13.51 13.46
N TYR A 351 6.94 14.68 12.84
CA TYR A 351 7.98 15.32 12.06
C TYR A 351 7.85 16.83 11.89
N ASN A 352 8.95 17.46 11.44
CA ASN A 352 9.04 18.91 11.28
C ASN A 352 8.68 19.67 12.57
N ILE A 353 9.16 19.19 13.73
CA ILE A 353 9.01 19.87 15.01
C ILE A 353 10.36 20.40 15.47
N GLU A 354 10.68 21.65 15.11
CA GLU A 354 12.03 22.23 15.29
C GLU A 354 12.48 22.25 16.77
N CYS A 355 11.53 22.53 17.67
CA CYS A 355 11.76 22.87 19.07
C CYS A 355 12.47 24.23 19.23
N ASN A 356 11.91 25.28 18.63
CA ASN A 356 12.35 26.66 18.83
C ASN A 356 11.48 27.33 19.91
N GLY A 357 12.09 27.70 21.03
CA GLY A 357 11.37 28.28 22.18
C GLY A 357 10.73 27.26 23.14
N GLY A 358 10.89 25.95 22.88
CA GLY A 358 10.43 24.84 23.73
C GLY A 358 11.34 23.62 23.61
N ASP A 359 11.13 22.62 24.47
CA ASP A 359 11.67 21.26 24.30
C ASP A 359 10.57 20.35 23.70
N PHE A 360 10.92 19.15 23.24
CA PHE A 360 9.96 18.32 22.48
C PHE A 360 8.83 17.78 23.36
N MET A 361 9.15 16.95 24.35
CA MET A 361 8.22 16.52 25.40
C MET A 361 8.53 17.31 26.67
N ASP A 362 7.84 18.44 26.90
CA ASP A 362 8.29 19.52 27.80
C ASP A 362 7.41 19.66 29.06
N SER A 363 7.88 19.13 30.19
CA SER A 363 7.29 19.34 31.52
C SER A 363 8.19 20.19 32.40
N ARG A 364 7.66 21.32 32.89
CA ARG A 364 8.39 22.35 33.65
C ARG A 364 7.84 22.62 35.04
N ALA A 365 6.54 22.48 35.24
CA ALA A 365 5.87 22.87 36.48
C ALA A 365 4.97 21.78 37.09
N GLY A 366 4.53 20.81 36.29
CA GLY A 366 3.62 19.75 36.73
C GLY A 366 4.32 18.42 36.99
N ALA A 367 3.54 17.43 37.40
CA ALA A 367 3.97 16.05 37.54
C ALA A 367 3.16 15.15 36.59
N ILE A 368 3.83 14.22 35.91
CA ILE A 368 3.23 13.19 35.06
C ILE A 368 3.58 11.85 35.69
N LYS A 369 2.59 10.98 35.93
CA LYS A 369 2.87 9.67 36.55
C LYS A 369 3.43 8.68 35.54
N THR A 370 2.90 8.65 34.32
CA THR A 370 3.39 7.74 33.27
C THR A 370 3.51 8.44 31.92
N ILE A 371 4.65 8.29 31.27
CA ILE A 371 4.90 8.74 29.90
C ILE A 371 5.26 7.50 29.07
N THR A 372 4.55 7.27 27.98
CA THR A 372 4.83 6.19 27.03
C THR A 372 4.96 6.77 25.63
N LEU A 373 6.11 6.54 25.00
CA LEU A 373 6.31 6.72 23.57
C LEU A 373 6.62 5.35 22.96
N SER A 374 5.73 4.86 22.11
CA SER A 374 5.89 3.54 21.51
C SER A 374 5.47 3.43 20.06
N ASN A 375 6.06 2.47 19.35
CA ASN A 375 5.70 2.13 17.97
C ASN A 375 5.67 3.36 17.04
N SER A 376 6.53 4.35 17.32
CA SER A 376 6.44 5.67 16.70
C SER A 376 7.75 6.06 16.05
N THR A 377 7.64 6.93 15.05
CA THR A 377 8.78 7.45 14.32
C THR A 377 8.86 8.96 14.49
N VAL A 378 10.03 9.46 14.91
CA VAL A 378 10.32 10.89 15.03
C VAL A 378 11.47 11.25 14.11
N TYR A 379 11.26 12.19 13.19
CA TYR A 379 12.29 12.64 12.25
C TYR A 379 12.16 14.12 11.90
N LYS A 380 13.22 14.72 11.35
CA LYS A 380 13.27 16.18 11.04
C LYS A 380 12.78 17.05 12.20
N SER A 381 13.08 16.64 13.42
CA SER A 381 12.54 17.23 14.64
C SER A 381 13.63 17.33 15.71
N VAL A 382 13.42 18.21 16.67
CA VAL A 382 14.29 18.39 17.85
C VAL A 382 15.70 18.77 17.42
N LEU A 383 15.85 19.83 16.61
CA LEU A 383 17.13 20.11 15.94
C LEU A 383 18.27 20.40 16.93
N ALA A 384 17.99 21.13 18.01
CA ALA A 384 19.00 21.54 18.99
C ALA A 384 18.42 21.71 20.41
N ARG A 385 17.53 20.80 20.81
CA ARG A 385 16.84 20.80 22.11
C ARG A 385 16.74 19.40 22.72
N ASP A 386 16.20 19.33 23.94
CA ASP A 386 16.02 18.07 24.63
C ASP A 386 14.80 17.32 24.07
N PHE A 387 14.94 16.00 23.92
CA PHE A 387 13.87 15.14 23.42
C PHE A 387 12.79 14.95 24.49
N ILE A 388 13.18 14.51 25.70
CA ILE A 388 12.30 14.48 26.86
C ILE A 388 12.85 15.40 27.94
N ARG A 389 12.06 16.39 28.33
CA ARG A 389 12.33 17.29 29.45
C ARG A 389 11.30 17.08 30.55
N TYR A 390 11.80 16.89 31.76
CA TYR A 390 10.98 16.84 32.97
C TYR A 390 11.72 17.49 34.14
N ASP A 391 11.40 18.75 34.41
CA ASP A 391 12.08 19.54 35.44
C ASP A 391 11.78 19.05 36.87
N ASP A 392 12.71 19.35 37.78
CA ASP A 392 12.52 19.00 39.19
C ASP A 392 11.44 19.89 39.84
N LYS A 393 10.26 19.30 40.00
CA LYS A 393 9.16 19.81 40.82
C LYS A 393 8.71 18.77 41.84
N SER A 394 9.52 17.74 42.08
CA SER A 394 9.15 16.59 42.92
C SER A 394 8.76 16.98 44.35
N SER A 395 9.36 18.03 44.92
CA SER A 395 9.00 18.56 46.24
C SER A 395 7.60 19.16 46.31
N SER A 396 7.08 19.65 45.17
CA SER A 396 5.71 20.18 45.06
C SER A 396 4.66 19.09 44.90
N PHE A 397 5.07 17.84 44.61
CA PHE A 397 4.20 16.70 44.35
C PHE A 397 4.66 15.46 45.16
N PRO A 398 4.60 15.53 46.50
CA PRO A 398 5.05 14.43 47.36
C PRO A 398 4.25 13.15 47.07
N GLY A 399 4.94 12.01 47.00
CA GLY A 399 4.32 10.70 46.76
C GLY A 399 4.11 10.33 45.29
N ILE A 400 4.44 11.22 44.34
CA ILE A 400 4.43 10.88 42.92
C ILE A 400 5.76 10.23 42.51
N THR A 401 5.66 9.00 42.00
CA THR A 401 6.73 8.29 41.29
C THR A 401 6.38 8.28 39.82
N SER A 402 7.27 8.77 38.98
CA SER A 402 7.07 8.83 37.53
C SER A 402 7.67 7.61 36.84
N LYS A 403 7.05 7.15 35.75
CA LYS A 403 7.58 6.11 34.87
C LYS A 403 7.63 6.61 33.43
N ILE A 404 8.76 6.42 32.76
CA ILE A 404 8.94 6.78 31.36
C ILE A 404 9.31 5.54 30.57
N PHE A 405 8.52 5.22 29.55
CA PHE A 405 8.74 4.11 28.64
C PHE A 405 8.96 4.63 27.22
N VAL A 406 10.14 4.40 26.67
CA VAL A 406 10.48 4.68 25.27
C VAL A 406 10.78 3.34 24.61
N ASN A 407 9.82 2.82 23.84
CA ASN A 407 9.85 1.43 23.40
C ASN A 407 9.44 1.24 21.94
N HIS A 408 10.22 0.50 21.15
CA HIS A 408 9.92 0.23 19.72
C HIS A 408 9.72 1.52 18.91
N ASN A 409 10.67 2.45 18.98
CA ASN A 409 10.62 3.67 18.19
C ASN A 409 11.78 3.77 17.19
N THR A 410 11.56 4.52 16.11
CA THR A 410 12.62 4.96 15.19
C THR A 410 12.83 6.46 15.38
N LEU A 411 13.95 6.84 15.98
CA LEU A 411 14.32 8.23 16.27
C LEU A 411 15.47 8.65 15.34
N TYR A 412 15.16 9.47 14.34
CA TYR A 412 16.12 9.84 13.29
C TYR A 412 16.47 11.33 13.34
N GLY A 413 17.75 11.62 13.60
CA GLY A 413 18.25 12.99 13.64
C GLY A 413 17.67 13.85 14.75
N VAL A 414 17.20 13.24 15.85
CA VAL A 414 16.65 13.97 17.01
C VAL A 414 17.75 14.46 17.94
N ALA A 415 17.52 15.61 18.60
CA ALA A 415 18.46 16.26 19.53
C ALA A 415 19.86 16.53 18.93
N ASN A 416 19.92 16.78 17.62
CA ASN A 416 21.15 16.74 16.80
C ASN A 416 22.11 17.94 16.98
N GLY A 417 21.86 18.80 17.98
CA GLY A 417 22.76 19.87 18.41
C GLY A 417 23.59 19.48 19.64
N GLY A 418 23.92 18.19 19.82
CA GLY A 418 24.60 17.68 21.01
C GLY A 418 23.76 17.77 22.28
N LYS A 419 22.43 17.69 22.14
CA LYS A 419 21.48 17.81 23.26
C LYS A 419 21.06 16.44 23.79
N ARG A 420 20.17 16.43 24.78
CA ARG A 420 19.88 15.23 25.57
C ARG A 420 18.64 14.54 25.04
N LEU A 421 18.71 13.22 24.93
CA LEU A 421 17.52 12.40 24.80
C LEU A 421 16.68 12.47 26.09
N LEU A 422 17.35 12.55 27.25
CA LEU A 422 16.74 12.55 28.57
C LEU A 422 17.27 13.71 29.43
N TYR A 423 16.47 14.77 29.57
CA TYR A 423 16.64 15.83 30.56
C TYR A 423 15.59 15.67 31.67
N VAL A 424 15.71 14.59 32.44
CA VAL A 424 14.71 14.17 33.43
C VAL A 424 15.27 14.38 34.84
N ARG A 425 14.75 15.37 35.54
CA ARG A 425 15.22 15.78 36.89
C ARG A 425 14.17 15.60 37.97
N PHE A 426 12.93 15.28 37.59
CA PHE A 426 11.89 14.90 38.55
C PHE A 426 12.33 13.66 39.33
N LYS A 427 12.54 13.82 40.65
CA LYS A 427 13.13 12.78 41.50
C LYS A 427 12.23 11.56 41.60
N GLY A 428 12.86 10.38 41.66
CA GLY A 428 12.15 9.10 41.72
C GLY A 428 11.48 8.71 40.40
N THR A 429 12.00 9.20 39.27
CA THR A 429 11.53 8.75 37.95
C THR A 429 12.26 7.47 37.54
N ASP A 430 11.50 6.43 37.21
CA ASP A 430 12.00 5.21 36.57
C ASP A 430 11.93 5.36 35.04
N ILE A 431 12.98 4.94 34.34
CA ILE A 431 13.08 5.08 32.88
C ILE A 431 13.40 3.73 32.25
N SER A 432 12.65 3.36 31.21
CA SER A 432 12.92 2.23 30.31
C SER A 432 13.12 2.76 28.89
N PHE A 433 14.23 2.37 28.25
CA PHE A 433 14.56 2.74 26.88
C PHE A 433 14.97 1.48 26.11
N THR A 434 14.02 0.86 25.40
CA THR A 434 14.17 -0.50 24.87
C THR A 434 13.67 -0.66 23.44
N ASN A 435 14.26 -1.59 22.69
CA ASN A 435 13.81 -1.93 21.33
C ASN A 435 13.80 -0.74 20.35
N ASN A 436 14.60 0.31 20.57
CA ASN A 436 14.58 1.50 19.72
C ASN A 436 15.71 1.47 18.68
N ILE A 437 15.45 2.03 17.50
CA ILE A 437 16.50 2.51 16.60
C ILE A 437 16.69 4.01 16.84
N VAL A 438 17.90 4.43 17.20
CA VAL A 438 18.31 5.84 17.18
C VAL A 438 19.39 6.01 16.12
N ALA A 439 19.16 6.91 15.16
CA ALA A 439 20.04 7.05 14.01
C ALA A 439 20.36 8.51 13.68
N GLU A 440 21.56 8.72 13.11
CA GLU A 440 22.01 9.99 12.53
C GLU A 440 21.93 11.18 13.49
N THR A 441 22.42 11.01 14.73
CA THR A 441 22.33 12.03 15.76
C THR A 441 23.63 12.25 16.54
N THR A 442 23.89 13.50 16.92
CA THR A 442 24.95 13.88 17.87
C THR A 442 24.47 13.90 19.32
N ALA A 443 23.24 13.46 19.59
CA ALA A 443 22.66 13.48 20.93
C ALA A 443 23.47 12.68 21.96
N ILE A 444 23.31 13.07 23.21
CA ILE A 444 23.74 12.31 24.40
C ILE A 444 22.52 11.82 25.15
N PHE A 445 22.64 10.81 26.02
CA PHE A 445 21.53 10.42 26.89
C PHE A 445 21.20 11.52 27.88
N SER A 446 22.15 11.86 28.74
CA SER A 446 21.99 12.93 29.72
C SER A 446 23.32 13.42 30.24
N ASN A 447 23.36 14.68 30.66
CA ASN A 447 24.47 15.24 31.45
C ASN A 447 24.00 15.72 32.83
N GLN A 448 22.84 15.24 33.29
CA GLN A 448 22.27 15.59 34.58
C GLN A 448 22.47 14.43 35.55
N THR A 449 23.07 14.70 36.71
CA THR A 449 23.28 13.71 37.77
C THR A 449 21.97 13.23 38.40
N SER A 450 20.89 14.01 38.25
CA SER A 450 19.56 13.67 38.73
C SER A 450 18.78 12.75 37.77
N THR A 451 19.22 12.59 36.53
CA THR A 451 18.58 11.67 35.58
C THR A 451 18.91 10.25 36.00
N ALA A 452 17.88 9.44 36.26
CA ALA A 452 18.05 8.01 36.51
C ALA A 452 18.67 7.32 35.28
N VAL A 453 19.59 6.38 35.52
CA VAL A 453 20.12 5.52 34.45
C VAL A 453 18.96 4.66 33.93
N PRO A 454 18.61 4.73 32.63
CA PRO A 454 17.54 3.92 32.08
C PRO A 454 17.83 2.42 32.16
N THR A 455 16.77 1.63 32.24
CA THR A 455 16.85 0.21 31.86
C THR A 455 16.92 0.14 30.34
N PHE A 456 18.04 -0.38 29.83
CA PHE A 456 18.30 -0.54 28.40
C PHE A 456 18.08 -1.99 27.95
N GLY A 457 17.79 -2.18 26.66
CA GLY A 457 17.64 -3.51 26.09
C GLY A 457 17.24 -3.49 24.63
N ASN A 458 17.88 -4.32 23.81
CA ASN A 458 17.59 -4.50 22.39
C ASN A 458 17.57 -3.20 21.56
N ASN A 459 18.37 -2.20 21.94
CA ASN A 459 18.49 -0.96 21.19
C ASN A 459 19.52 -1.07 20.06
N ASN A 460 19.37 -0.22 19.05
CA ASN A 460 20.36 -0.02 17.99
C ASN A 460 20.68 1.47 17.79
N TYR A 461 21.95 1.83 17.84
CA TYR A 461 22.46 3.20 17.68
C TYR A 461 23.38 3.30 16.47
N PHE A 462 22.87 3.87 15.37
CA PHE A 462 23.62 4.01 14.12
C PHE A 462 24.01 5.46 13.88
N ASN A 463 25.31 5.74 13.68
CA ASN A 463 25.82 7.12 13.60
C ASN A 463 25.36 7.99 14.77
N ALA A 464 25.37 7.41 15.98
CA ALA A 464 24.97 8.05 17.23
C ALA A 464 26.02 7.87 18.34
N PRO A 465 27.25 8.38 18.13
CA PRO A 465 28.39 8.07 19.02
C PRO A 465 28.19 8.56 20.45
N GLY A 466 27.46 9.67 20.67
CA GLY A 466 27.24 10.24 22.01
C GLY A 466 26.44 9.36 22.97
N LEU A 467 25.91 8.22 22.50
CA LEU A 467 25.16 7.24 23.27
C LEU A 467 26.05 6.10 23.82
N PHE A 468 27.30 5.98 23.35
CA PHE A 468 28.29 5.01 23.79
C PHE A 468 29.39 5.65 24.63
N THR A 469 29.97 4.88 25.55
CA THR A 469 31.11 5.31 26.36
C THR A 469 32.25 5.76 25.45
N GLY A 470 32.81 6.95 25.72
CA GLY A 470 33.90 7.54 24.94
C GLY A 470 33.45 8.30 23.69
N GLY A 471 32.20 8.19 23.25
CA GLY A 471 31.67 8.96 22.14
C GLY A 471 31.22 10.39 22.51
N SER A 472 31.18 10.72 23.80
CA SER A 472 31.01 12.08 24.32
C SER A 472 31.72 12.27 25.65
N THR A 473 32.28 13.46 25.88
CA THR A 473 32.87 13.86 27.18
C THR A 473 31.88 14.54 28.11
N SER A 474 30.68 14.89 27.61
CA SER A 474 29.66 15.61 28.38
C SER A 474 28.54 14.70 28.88
N SER A 475 28.35 13.53 28.26
CA SER A 475 27.34 12.56 28.73
C SER A 475 27.80 11.89 30.02
N LEU A 476 26.84 11.67 30.92
CA LEU A 476 27.00 10.92 32.17
C LEU A 476 26.35 9.53 32.09
N ILE A 477 25.58 9.26 31.03
CA ILE A 477 24.84 8.02 30.83
C ILE A 477 25.17 7.50 29.43
N PHE A 478 25.40 6.20 29.33
CA PHE A 478 25.73 5.49 28.10
C PHE A 478 25.01 4.14 28.11
N ASP A 479 24.74 3.60 26.91
CA ASP A 479 24.24 2.23 26.72
C ASP A 479 25.20 1.47 25.81
N ASP A 480 26.24 0.90 26.42
CA ASP A 480 27.23 0.06 25.73
C ASP A 480 26.69 -1.34 25.37
N SER A 481 25.43 -1.65 25.71
CA SER A 481 24.79 -2.93 25.37
C SER A 481 24.05 -2.90 24.03
N ALA A 482 23.81 -1.71 23.47
CA ALA A 482 23.15 -1.54 22.18
C ALA A 482 24.01 -2.03 21.01
N SER A 483 23.36 -2.49 19.93
CA SER A 483 24.04 -2.71 18.66
C SER A 483 24.27 -1.39 17.90
N SER A 484 25.14 -1.41 16.90
CA SER A 484 25.42 -0.26 16.02
C SER A 484 25.27 -0.60 14.54
N GLU A 485 24.32 -1.48 14.22
CA GLU A 485 24.04 -1.94 12.87
C GLU A 485 23.49 -0.80 12.02
N ASN A 486 23.89 -0.74 10.75
CA ASN A 486 23.26 0.14 9.78
C ASN A 486 21.84 -0.38 9.46
N PRO A 487 20.77 0.39 9.74
CA PRO A 487 19.41 -0.05 9.44
C PRO A 487 19.12 -0.19 7.94
N GLY A 488 19.90 0.49 7.09
CA GLY A 488 19.70 0.48 5.64
C GLY A 488 18.33 1.03 5.24
N PHE A 489 17.92 2.16 5.85
CA PHE A 489 16.65 2.82 5.57
C PHE A 489 16.49 3.10 4.07
N VAL A 490 15.36 2.70 3.49
CA VAL A 490 15.08 2.85 2.06
C VAL A 490 15.09 4.32 1.62
N ASN A 491 14.42 5.21 2.35
CA ASN A 491 14.39 6.64 2.01
C ASN A 491 14.05 7.54 3.23
N ALA A 492 14.96 7.56 4.21
CA ALA A 492 14.80 8.31 5.46
C ALA A 492 14.52 9.82 5.24
N THR A 493 15.10 10.44 4.20
CA THR A 493 14.89 11.86 3.88
C THR A 493 13.42 12.18 3.58
N ASN A 494 12.68 11.23 3.00
CA ASN A 494 11.27 11.39 2.67
C ASN A 494 10.33 10.72 3.69
N GLY A 495 10.85 10.26 4.83
CA GLY A 495 10.04 9.65 5.89
C GLY A 495 9.77 8.15 5.72
N ASP A 496 10.43 7.49 4.76
CA ASP A 496 10.38 6.04 4.61
C ASP A 496 11.58 5.41 5.34
N PHE A 497 11.29 4.86 6.50
CA PHE A 497 12.28 4.23 7.38
C PHE A 497 12.28 2.72 7.27
N THR A 498 11.70 2.14 6.20
CA THR A 498 11.73 0.69 5.95
C THR A 498 13.15 0.15 6.11
N VAL A 499 13.32 -0.81 7.02
CA VAL A 499 14.61 -1.38 7.42
C VAL A 499 14.95 -2.53 6.50
N THR A 500 16.16 -2.50 5.94
CA THR A 500 16.67 -3.60 5.09
C THR A 500 17.62 -4.53 5.84
N ASN A 501 18.10 -4.13 7.03
CA ASN A 501 18.97 -4.95 7.87
C ASN A 501 18.21 -6.14 8.50
N GLU A 502 18.60 -7.37 8.13
CA GLU A 502 17.92 -8.60 8.56
C GLU A 502 18.01 -8.85 10.08
N LEU A 503 19.10 -8.45 10.75
CA LEU A 503 19.26 -8.65 12.18
C LEU A 503 18.31 -7.77 12.99
N LEU A 504 18.15 -6.51 12.58
CA LEU A 504 17.23 -5.58 13.23
C LEU A 504 15.77 -6.01 13.04
N LYS A 505 15.43 -6.52 11.86
CA LYS A 505 14.11 -7.13 11.58
C LYS A 505 13.85 -8.34 12.48
N ALA A 506 14.78 -9.28 12.54
CA ALA A 506 14.65 -10.50 13.33
C ALA A 506 14.47 -10.22 14.84
N LYS A 507 15.06 -9.13 15.34
CA LYS A 507 14.94 -8.67 16.73
C LYS A 507 13.76 -7.73 16.98
N SER A 508 13.04 -7.35 15.93
CA SER A 508 11.98 -6.32 15.98
C SER A 508 12.46 -5.01 16.62
N THR A 509 13.71 -4.62 16.36
CA THR A 509 14.31 -3.39 16.92
C THR A 509 13.89 -2.18 16.08
N GLY A 510 13.14 -1.24 16.67
CA GLY A 510 12.65 -0.03 16.01
C GLY A 510 11.12 0.07 15.99
N ASP A 511 10.60 1.04 15.26
CA ASP A 511 9.15 1.15 15.02
C ASP A 511 8.66 -0.03 14.15
N PRO A 512 7.67 -0.84 14.61
CA PRO A 512 7.15 -2.02 13.91
C PRO A 512 6.63 -1.74 12.50
N ARG A 513 6.26 -0.50 12.19
CA ARG A 513 5.87 -0.08 10.82
C ARG A 513 6.95 -0.38 9.79
N TRP A 514 8.22 -0.38 10.20
CA TRP A 514 9.36 -0.40 9.30
C TRP A 514 10.21 -1.68 9.35
N VAL A 515 9.95 -2.58 10.29
CA VAL A 515 10.79 -3.76 10.56
C VAL A 515 10.12 -5.09 10.19
N GLN A 516 9.15 -5.04 9.25
CA GLN A 516 8.39 -6.18 8.75
C GLN A 516 9.21 -7.12 7.88
#